data_AF-A0A7X9C8K3-F1
#
_entry.id   AF-A0A7X9C8K3-F1
#
_cell.length_a   1.000
_cell.length_b   1.000
_cell.length_c   1.000
_cell.angle_alpha   90.00
_cell.angle_beta   90.00
_cell.angle_gamma   90.00
#
_symmetry.space_group_name_H-M   'P 1'
#
loop_
_entity.id
_entity.type
_entity.pdbx_description
1 polymer ?
#
loop_
_entity_poly.entity_id
_entity_poly.type
_entity_poly.pdbx_seq_one_letter_code
_entity_poly.pdbx_strand_id
1 'polypeptide(L)'
;MKIRHLVHSCLLVELSGRRLLIDPGAFSAEAVRSLGEETLSGIDAVLVTHQHPDHLERGLLEEVLALAVHAEVLAEPETAAQLAEAADGAAAVPASRLHAFAAGQSHELPALDGHAAVRIDAVGGQHAVIHPDIPRVGNSGLVISAGQEPRLGVTGDSLEAVPDFHGIDVLAFAVVAPWSKMAETIDFLRAVEPVLALPVHDAIASDVGRPIFLRQSTHLAPEGTEVRDWPADGTIELPGAPGA
;
A
#
# COMPACT_ATOMS: atom_id res chain seq x y z
N MET A 1 -1.24 -11.28 10.96
CA MET A 1 -0.85 -10.52 9.77
C MET A 1 0.66 -10.49 9.63
N LYS A 2 1.19 -10.67 8.42
CA LYS A 2 2.61 -10.51 8.10
C LYS A 2 2.74 -9.49 6.98
N ILE A 3 3.65 -8.54 7.12
CA ILE A 3 3.88 -7.48 6.14
C ILE A 3 5.35 -7.48 5.78
N ARG A 4 5.65 -7.55 4.49
CA ARG A 4 7.00 -7.42 3.95
C ARG A 4 7.11 -6.16 3.09
N HIS A 5 8.01 -5.27 3.45
CA HIS A 5 8.40 -4.12 2.66
C HIS A 5 9.35 -4.56 1.55
N LEU A 6 8.91 -4.37 0.30
CA LEU A 6 9.64 -4.77 -0.89
C LEU A 6 10.39 -3.62 -1.54
N VAL A 7 10.59 -2.51 -0.83
CA VAL A 7 11.12 -1.20 -1.29
C VAL A 7 10.01 -0.18 -1.55
N HIS A 8 10.30 1.06 -1.14
CA HIS A 8 9.49 2.24 -1.42
C HIS A 8 8.04 2.07 -0.93
N SER A 9 7.05 2.05 -1.83
CA SER A 9 5.63 1.88 -1.50
C SER A 9 5.13 0.44 -1.66
N CYS A 10 5.99 -0.47 -2.14
CA CYS A 10 5.58 -1.85 -2.43
C CYS A 10 5.55 -2.71 -1.16
N LEU A 11 4.40 -3.31 -0.89
CA LEU A 11 4.18 -4.20 0.26
C LEU A 11 3.63 -5.54 -0.19
N LEU A 12 4.14 -6.62 0.41
CA LEU A 12 3.48 -7.93 0.39
C LEU A 12 2.82 -8.15 1.74
N VAL A 13 1.49 -8.29 1.74
CA VAL A 13 0.69 -8.47 2.96
C VAL A 13 0.08 -9.86 2.94
N GLU A 14 0.33 -10.63 4.00
CA GLU A 14 -0.26 -11.93 4.23
C GLU A 14 -1.19 -11.85 5.46
N LEU A 15 -2.48 -12.10 5.26
CA LEU A 15 -3.50 -12.06 6.32
C LEU A 15 -4.64 -13.03 6.00
N SER A 16 -5.19 -13.70 7.00
CA SER A 16 -6.35 -14.58 6.85
C SER A 16 -6.23 -15.59 5.69
N GLY A 17 -5.03 -16.16 5.52
CA GLY A 17 -4.73 -17.12 4.44
C GLY A 17 -4.66 -16.52 3.02
N ARG A 18 -4.77 -15.19 2.89
CA ARG A 18 -4.68 -14.44 1.63
C ARG A 18 -3.35 -13.70 1.52
N ARG A 19 -2.92 -13.44 0.29
CA ARG A 19 -1.73 -12.66 -0.04
C ARG A 19 -2.07 -11.52 -0.99
N LEU A 20 -1.75 -10.30 -0.55
CA LEU A 20 -2.01 -9.06 -1.29
C LEU A 20 -0.66 -8.42 -1.66
N LEU A 21 -0.48 -8.06 -2.93
CA LEU A 21 0.66 -7.26 -3.38
C LEU A 21 0.18 -5.83 -3.60
N ILE A 22 0.80 -4.86 -2.94
CA ILE A 22 0.40 -3.45 -2.98
C ILE A 22 1.48 -2.66 -3.69
N ASP A 23 1.08 -1.78 -4.62
CA ASP A 23 1.92 -0.84 -5.35
C ASP A 23 3.23 -1.44 -5.91
N PRO A 24 3.17 -2.45 -6.82
CA PRO A 24 4.34 -2.99 -7.49
C PRO A 24 4.88 -1.99 -8.53
N GLY A 25 5.53 -0.93 -8.03
CA GLY A 25 6.15 0.12 -8.83
C GLY A 25 7.59 -0.17 -9.23
N ALA A 26 8.15 0.70 -10.07
CA ALA A 26 9.42 0.50 -10.76
C ALA A 26 10.62 0.30 -9.81
N PHE A 27 10.60 0.94 -8.64
CA PHE A 27 11.67 0.79 -7.64
C PHE A 27 11.69 -0.57 -6.95
N SER A 28 10.56 -1.30 -6.99
CA SER A 28 10.39 -2.59 -6.32
C SER A 28 10.63 -3.78 -7.26
N ALA A 29 10.93 -3.56 -8.54
CA ALA A 29 10.90 -4.61 -9.56
C ALA A 29 11.87 -5.77 -9.30
N GLU A 30 13.08 -5.49 -8.80
CA GLU A 30 14.02 -6.55 -8.40
C GLU A 30 13.53 -7.32 -7.16
N ALA A 31 13.03 -6.59 -6.15
CA ALA A 31 12.54 -7.19 -4.91
C ALA A 31 11.32 -8.08 -5.15
N VAL A 32 10.36 -7.64 -5.98
CA VAL A 32 9.19 -8.43 -6.38
C VAL A 32 9.62 -9.69 -7.13
N ARG A 33 10.53 -9.59 -8.11
CA ARG A 33 11.05 -10.77 -8.84
C ARG A 33 11.80 -11.74 -7.93
N SER A 34 12.43 -11.24 -6.86
CA SER A 34 13.14 -12.06 -5.87
C SER A 34 12.23 -12.88 -4.95
N LEU A 35 10.91 -12.62 -4.94
CA LEU A 35 9.95 -13.40 -4.14
C LEU A 35 9.87 -14.86 -4.60
N GLY A 36 10.16 -15.14 -5.86
CA GLY A 36 10.07 -16.47 -6.46
C GLY A 36 8.66 -16.85 -6.90
N GLU A 37 8.57 -17.82 -7.81
CA GLU A 37 7.31 -18.21 -8.48
C GLU A 37 6.24 -18.72 -7.52
N GLU A 38 6.61 -19.46 -6.47
CA GLU A 38 5.66 -19.96 -5.47
C GLU A 38 4.98 -18.82 -4.73
N THR A 39 5.74 -17.78 -4.36
CA THR A 39 5.17 -16.65 -3.66
C THR A 39 4.28 -15.81 -4.57
N LEU A 40 4.75 -15.57 -5.81
CA LEU A 40 4.01 -14.79 -6.81
C LEU A 40 2.72 -15.48 -7.26
N SER A 41 2.75 -16.79 -7.52
CA SER A 41 1.55 -17.54 -7.93
C SER A 41 0.47 -17.61 -6.85
N GLY A 42 0.85 -17.44 -5.58
CA GLY A 42 -0.07 -17.39 -4.44
C GLY A 42 -0.67 -16.01 -4.16
N ILE A 43 -0.42 -14.98 -4.99
CA ILE A 43 -1.06 -13.66 -4.83
C ILE A 43 -2.55 -13.76 -5.18
N ASP A 44 -3.42 -13.33 -4.25
CA ASP A 44 -4.88 -13.28 -4.43
C ASP A 44 -5.36 -11.95 -5.01
N ALA A 45 -4.68 -10.85 -4.67
CA ALA A 45 -5.00 -9.54 -5.23
C ALA A 45 -3.77 -8.65 -5.36
N VAL A 46 -3.76 -7.84 -6.41
CA VAL A 46 -2.84 -6.71 -6.58
C VAL A 46 -3.62 -5.42 -6.36
N LEU A 47 -3.16 -4.59 -5.44
CA LEU A 47 -3.79 -3.31 -5.08
C LEU A 47 -2.90 -2.18 -5.58
N VAL A 48 -3.45 -1.26 -6.38
CA VAL A 48 -2.71 -0.12 -6.93
C VAL A 48 -3.38 1.18 -6.52
N THR A 49 -2.67 1.96 -5.72
CA THR A 49 -3.20 3.20 -5.13
C THR A 49 -3.35 4.31 -6.17
N HIS A 50 -2.42 4.42 -7.13
CA HIS A 50 -2.47 5.36 -8.25
C HIS A 50 -1.43 5.03 -9.36
N GLN A 51 -1.47 5.76 -10.46
CA GLN A 51 -0.75 5.44 -11.71
C GLN A 51 0.73 5.85 -11.77
N HIS A 52 1.32 6.45 -10.72
CA HIS A 52 2.70 6.91 -10.84
C HIS A 52 3.69 5.74 -10.96
N PRO A 53 4.81 5.91 -11.70
CA PRO A 53 5.72 4.80 -12.00
C PRO A 53 6.35 4.11 -10.78
N ASP A 54 6.51 4.83 -9.67
CA ASP A 54 7.02 4.32 -8.39
C ASP A 54 5.99 3.54 -7.58
N HIS A 55 4.71 3.56 -7.99
CA HIS A 55 3.62 2.75 -7.44
C HIS A 55 3.10 1.68 -8.42
N LEU A 56 3.26 1.91 -9.73
CA LEU A 56 2.85 0.97 -10.77
C LEU A 56 3.89 0.89 -11.88
N GLU A 57 4.45 -0.30 -12.07
CA GLU A 57 5.20 -0.65 -13.28
C GLU A 57 4.41 -1.72 -14.05
N ARG A 58 3.95 -1.38 -15.26
CA ARG A 58 3.01 -2.23 -16.01
C ARG A 58 3.63 -3.57 -16.45
N GLY A 59 4.91 -3.57 -16.82
CA GLY A 59 5.62 -4.80 -17.19
C GLY A 59 5.76 -5.75 -16.01
N LEU A 60 6.13 -5.23 -14.83
CA LEU A 60 6.18 -5.98 -13.58
C LEU A 60 4.80 -6.51 -13.21
N LEU A 61 3.75 -5.70 -13.35
CA LEU A 61 2.38 -6.16 -13.12
C LEU A 61 2.03 -7.32 -14.07
N GLU A 62 2.33 -7.22 -15.36
CA GLU A 62 2.10 -8.31 -16.32
C GLU A 62 2.85 -9.59 -15.92
N GLU A 63 4.13 -9.49 -15.54
CA GLU A 63 4.93 -10.62 -15.04
C GLU A 63 4.29 -11.28 -13.81
N VAL A 64 3.82 -10.47 -12.85
CA VAL A 64 3.12 -10.96 -11.65
C VAL A 64 1.81 -11.66 -12.03
N LEU A 65 0.98 -11.05 -12.88
CA LEU A 65 -0.33 -11.59 -13.26
C LEU A 65 -0.24 -12.83 -14.16
N ALA A 66 0.89 -13.04 -14.84
CA ALA A 66 1.18 -14.26 -15.58
C ALA A 66 1.37 -15.48 -14.66
N LEU A 67 1.88 -15.27 -13.45
CA LEU A 67 2.04 -16.31 -12.42
C LEU A 67 0.81 -16.40 -11.52
N ALA A 68 0.32 -15.25 -11.05
CA ALA A 68 -0.84 -15.11 -10.19
C ALA A 68 -2.14 -15.16 -11.02
N VAL A 69 -2.42 -16.28 -11.67
CA VAL A 69 -3.49 -16.40 -12.69
C VAL A 69 -4.90 -16.14 -12.16
N HIS A 70 -5.09 -16.22 -10.85
CA HIS A 70 -6.36 -15.96 -10.17
C HIS A 70 -6.43 -14.59 -9.47
N ALA A 71 -5.35 -13.81 -9.49
CA ALA A 71 -5.32 -12.54 -8.77
C ALA A 71 -6.29 -11.53 -9.37
N GLU A 72 -7.07 -10.88 -8.51
CA GLU A 72 -7.83 -9.67 -8.84
C GLU A 72 -6.89 -8.45 -8.82
N VAL A 73 -7.21 -7.42 -9.61
CA VAL A 73 -6.49 -6.14 -9.64
C VAL A 73 -7.46 -5.05 -9.22
N LEU A 74 -7.28 -4.51 -8.02
CA LEU A 74 -8.06 -3.37 -7.53
C LEU A 74 -7.19 -2.13 -7.71
N ALA A 75 -7.58 -1.24 -8.61
CA ALA A 75 -6.80 -0.05 -8.94
C ALA A 75 -7.67 1.20 -8.86
N GLU A 76 -7.07 2.32 -8.46
CA GLU A 76 -7.72 3.64 -8.53
C GLU A 76 -8.34 3.86 -9.94
N PRO A 77 -9.50 4.52 -10.08
CA PRO A 77 -10.24 4.60 -11.35
C PRO A 77 -9.46 5.08 -12.59
N GLU A 78 -8.65 6.12 -12.50
CA GLU A 78 -7.81 6.58 -13.62
C GLU A 78 -6.76 5.52 -13.97
N THR A 79 -6.19 4.88 -12.95
CA THR A 79 -5.24 3.78 -13.07
C THR A 79 -5.87 2.54 -13.70
N ALA A 80 -7.09 2.18 -13.32
CA ALA A 80 -7.84 1.07 -13.89
C ALA A 80 -8.18 1.34 -15.37
N ALA A 81 -8.62 2.56 -15.72
CA ALA A 81 -8.85 2.94 -17.11
C ALA A 81 -7.57 2.81 -17.95
N GLN A 82 -6.43 3.16 -17.36
CA GLN A 82 -5.11 3.01 -17.94
C GLN A 82 -4.70 1.54 -18.14
N LEU A 83 -4.94 0.68 -17.15
CA LEU A 83 -4.61 -0.76 -17.20
C LEU A 83 -5.53 -1.56 -18.13
N ALA A 84 -6.70 -1.04 -18.48
CA ALA A 84 -7.61 -1.65 -19.44
C ALA A 84 -7.10 -1.59 -20.90
N GLU A 85 -6.04 -0.83 -21.15
CA GLU A 85 -5.43 -0.63 -22.48
C GLU A 85 -3.97 -1.10 -22.48
N ALA A 86 -3.52 -1.65 -23.62
CA ALA A 86 -2.12 -2.02 -23.81
C ALA A 86 -1.26 -0.76 -24.01
N ALA A 87 -0.22 -0.61 -23.20
CA ALA A 87 0.69 0.53 -23.21
C ALA A 87 2.05 0.14 -22.63
N ASP A 88 3.09 0.92 -22.96
CA ASP A 88 4.45 0.74 -22.43
C ASP A 88 5.05 -0.66 -22.63
N GLY A 89 4.62 -1.37 -23.68
CA GLY A 89 5.06 -2.73 -23.97
C GLY A 89 4.37 -3.82 -23.15
N ALA A 90 3.40 -3.46 -22.30
CA ALA A 90 2.62 -4.38 -21.51
C ALA A 90 1.20 -4.61 -22.08
N ALA A 91 0.66 -5.80 -21.88
CA ALA A 91 -0.71 -6.14 -22.26
C ALA A 91 -1.76 -5.45 -21.37
N ALA A 92 -2.97 -5.28 -21.90
CA ALA A 92 -4.11 -4.85 -21.10
C ALA A 92 -4.47 -5.90 -20.04
N VAL A 93 -4.80 -5.45 -18.83
CA VAL A 93 -5.33 -6.35 -17.78
C VAL A 93 -6.75 -6.77 -18.18
N PRO A 94 -7.07 -8.08 -18.16
CA PRO A 94 -8.41 -8.55 -18.52
C PRO A 94 -9.49 -7.92 -17.65
N ALA A 95 -10.58 -7.46 -18.28
CA ALA A 95 -11.72 -6.84 -17.58
C ALA A 95 -12.39 -7.76 -16.53
N SER A 96 -12.20 -9.08 -16.63
CA SER A 96 -12.69 -10.04 -15.63
C SER A 96 -11.86 -10.05 -14.33
N ARG A 97 -10.69 -9.41 -14.32
CA ARG A 97 -9.76 -9.33 -13.18
C ARG A 97 -9.56 -7.90 -12.70
N LEU A 98 -9.89 -6.89 -13.52
CA LEU A 98 -9.62 -5.49 -13.23
C LEU A 98 -10.85 -4.79 -12.66
N HIS A 99 -10.69 -4.17 -11.50
CA HIS A 99 -11.73 -3.44 -10.80
C HIS A 99 -11.28 -2.00 -10.59
N ALA A 100 -12.03 -1.05 -11.17
CA ALA A 100 -11.92 0.35 -10.80
C ALA A 100 -12.42 0.52 -9.36
N PHE A 101 -11.51 0.91 -8.47
CA PHE A 101 -11.68 0.87 -7.03
C PHE A 101 -11.54 2.28 -6.45
N ALA A 102 -12.65 3.02 -6.49
CA ALA A 102 -12.76 4.41 -6.07
C ALA A 102 -12.90 4.53 -4.55
N ALA A 103 -12.44 5.64 -3.98
CA ALA A 103 -12.67 5.96 -2.58
C ALA A 103 -14.16 5.89 -2.20
N GLY A 104 -14.45 5.31 -1.04
CA GLY A 104 -15.79 4.99 -0.56
C GLY A 104 -16.32 3.61 -1.00
N GLN A 105 -15.56 2.86 -1.82
CA GLN A 105 -15.91 1.50 -2.19
C GLN A 105 -15.25 0.47 -1.28
N SER A 106 -15.91 -0.68 -1.15
CA SER A 106 -15.41 -1.84 -0.44
C SER A 106 -15.36 -3.04 -1.37
N HIS A 107 -14.33 -3.85 -1.20
CA HIS A 107 -14.16 -5.13 -1.86
C HIS A 107 -13.87 -6.21 -0.81
N GLU A 108 -14.39 -7.42 -1.00
CA GLU A 108 -14.22 -8.52 -0.05
C GLU A 108 -13.69 -9.75 -0.78
N LEU A 109 -12.51 -10.23 -0.36
CA LEU A 109 -12.04 -11.55 -0.74
C LEU A 109 -12.69 -12.58 0.19
N PRO A 110 -13.39 -13.60 -0.35
CA PRO A 110 -14.14 -14.55 0.46
C PRO A 110 -13.28 -15.26 1.51
N ALA A 111 -13.91 -15.69 2.61
CA ALA A 111 -13.29 -16.53 3.62
C ALA A 111 -12.73 -17.82 3.02
N LEU A 112 -11.58 -18.26 3.52
CA LEU A 112 -11.00 -19.59 3.30
C LEU A 112 -11.29 -20.49 4.50
N ASP A 113 -11.18 -21.81 4.35
CA ASP A 113 -11.42 -22.74 5.45
C ASP A 113 -10.54 -22.41 6.68
N GLY A 114 -11.19 -22.09 7.81
CA GLY A 114 -10.52 -21.71 9.05
C GLY A 114 -10.04 -20.26 9.12
N HIS A 115 -10.33 -19.43 8.12
CA HIS A 115 -9.92 -18.03 8.02
C HIS A 115 -11.12 -17.09 7.83
N ALA A 116 -11.00 -15.83 8.23
CA ALA A 116 -12.00 -14.80 7.97
C ALA A 116 -11.95 -14.30 6.51
N ALA A 117 -13.03 -13.67 6.05
CA ALA A 117 -12.97 -12.89 4.81
C ALA A 117 -12.04 -11.68 4.98
N VAL A 118 -11.40 -11.26 3.89
CA VAL A 118 -10.54 -10.07 3.87
C VAL A 118 -11.32 -8.93 3.23
N ARG A 119 -11.59 -7.89 4.02
CA ARG A 119 -12.22 -6.67 3.57
C ARG A 119 -11.16 -5.63 3.24
N ILE A 120 -11.30 -5.02 2.08
CA ILE A 120 -10.46 -3.93 1.56
C ILE A 120 -11.40 -2.76 1.30
N ASP A 121 -11.15 -1.63 1.93
CA ASP A 121 -11.89 -0.38 1.72
C ASP A 121 -10.96 0.63 1.02
N ALA A 122 -11.42 1.22 -0.08
CA ALA A 122 -10.76 2.35 -0.71
C ALA A 122 -11.20 3.63 -0.01
N VAL A 123 -10.25 4.50 0.35
CA VAL A 123 -10.48 5.72 1.13
C VAL A 123 -9.71 6.90 0.54
N GLY A 124 -10.03 8.13 0.94
CA GLY A 124 -9.40 9.33 0.37
C GLY A 124 -9.97 9.67 -1.00
N GLY A 125 -9.14 9.61 -2.03
CA GLY A 125 -9.55 9.82 -3.42
C GLY A 125 -8.64 10.75 -4.22
N GLN A 126 -7.64 11.36 -3.58
CA GLN A 126 -6.72 12.27 -4.26
C GLN A 126 -5.29 12.14 -3.73
N HIS A 127 -4.34 12.13 -4.66
CA HIS A 127 -2.89 12.20 -4.39
C HIS A 127 -2.55 13.54 -3.72
N ALA A 128 -1.52 13.71 -2.91
CA ALA A 128 -1.13 15.03 -2.40
C ALA A 128 -0.78 16.03 -3.54
N VAL A 129 -0.78 17.33 -3.26
CA VAL A 129 -0.43 18.32 -4.29
C VAL A 129 1.07 18.27 -4.55
N ILE A 130 1.47 17.90 -5.76
CA ILE A 130 2.88 17.93 -6.18
C ILE A 130 3.35 19.36 -6.42
N HIS A 131 2.61 20.09 -7.25
CA HIS A 131 2.84 21.50 -7.57
C HIS A 131 1.52 22.11 -8.05
N PRO A 132 1.22 23.39 -7.78
CA PRO A 132 -0.03 24.02 -8.23
C PRO A 132 -0.31 23.94 -9.74
N ASP A 133 0.75 23.85 -10.55
CA ASP A 133 0.66 23.75 -12.02
C ASP A 133 0.64 22.32 -12.57
N ILE A 134 0.78 21.30 -11.71
CA ILE A 134 0.67 19.90 -12.10
C ILE A 134 -0.74 19.42 -11.74
N PRO A 135 -1.55 18.92 -12.69
CA PRO A 135 -2.86 18.38 -12.39
C PRO A 135 -2.79 17.28 -11.33
N ARG A 136 -3.65 17.37 -10.33
CA ARG A 136 -3.79 16.37 -9.28
C ARG A 136 -4.47 15.13 -9.87
N VAL A 137 -3.93 13.96 -9.55
CA VAL A 137 -4.47 12.66 -9.98
C VAL A 137 -5.22 11.99 -8.82
N GLY A 138 -6.03 10.99 -9.15
CA GLY A 138 -6.66 10.13 -8.16
C GLY A 138 -5.64 9.39 -7.29
N ASN A 139 -6.03 9.08 -6.06
CA ASN A 139 -5.31 8.16 -5.18
C ASN A 139 -6.31 7.45 -4.27
N SER A 140 -6.41 6.13 -4.38
CA SER A 140 -7.17 5.30 -3.45
C SER A 140 -6.26 4.84 -2.31
N GLY A 141 -6.39 5.47 -1.14
CA GLY A 141 -5.86 4.90 0.09
C GLY A 141 -6.59 3.59 0.41
N LEU A 142 -5.98 2.71 1.20
CA LEU A 142 -6.50 1.38 1.48
C LEU A 142 -6.63 1.18 2.98
N VAL A 143 -7.76 0.62 3.42
CA VAL A 143 -7.93 0.07 4.77
C VAL A 143 -8.26 -1.42 4.63
N ILE A 144 -7.40 -2.26 5.19
CA ILE A 144 -7.46 -3.72 5.04
C ILE A 144 -7.71 -4.34 6.42
N SER A 145 -8.69 -5.24 6.49
CA SER A 145 -9.08 -5.90 7.74
C SER A 145 -9.57 -7.32 7.52
N ALA A 146 -9.37 -8.19 8.52
CA ALA A 146 -9.88 -9.56 8.50
C ALA A 146 -10.10 -10.07 9.93
N GLY A 147 -11.35 -10.37 10.29
CA GLY A 147 -11.69 -10.90 11.62
C GLY A 147 -11.18 -10.02 12.77
N GLN A 148 -10.33 -10.59 13.62
CA GLN A 148 -9.68 -9.92 14.76
C GLN A 148 -8.18 -9.60 14.48
N GLU A 149 -7.73 -9.73 13.23
CA GLU A 149 -6.39 -9.28 12.86
C GLU A 149 -6.29 -7.75 12.89
N PRO A 150 -5.08 -7.19 13.08
CA PRO A 150 -4.85 -5.75 13.02
C PRO A 150 -5.39 -5.12 11.73
N ARG A 151 -5.97 -3.93 11.82
CA ARG A 151 -6.37 -3.12 10.67
C ARG A 151 -5.15 -2.42 10.08
N LEU A 152 -4.90 -2.63 8.80
CA LEU A 152 -3.80 -2.02 8.06
C LEU A 152 -4.32 -0.85 7.21
N GLY A 153 -3.76 0.34 7.39
CA GLY A 153 -3.92 1.49 6.49
C GLY A 153 -2.72 1.63 5.56
N VAL A 154 -2.95 1.86 4.27
CA VAL A 154 -1.92 2.22 3.28
C VAL A 154 -2.36 3.50 2.58
N THR A 155 -1.53 4.53 2.59
CA THR A 155 -1.94 5.86 2.13
C THR A 155 -1.85 6.06 0.62
N GLY A 156 -1.01 5.27 -0.06
CA GLY A 156 -0.41 5.73 -1.31
C GLY A 156 0.28 7.07 -1.07
N ASP A 157 0.06 8.02 -1.97
CA ASP A 157 0.63 9.36 -1.91
C ASP A 157 -0.36 10.42 -1.43
N SER A 158 -1.42 10.01 -0.74
CA SER A 158 -2.34 10.95 -0.10
C SER A 158 -1.84 11.38 1.28
N LEU A 159 -2.02 12.67 1.60
CA LEU A 159 -1.92 13.21 2.97
C LEU A 159 -3.30 13.66 3.50
N GLU A 160 -4.39 13.15 2.93
CA GLU A 160 -5.73 13.44 3.42
C GLU A 160 -6.08 12.51 4.59
N ALA A 161 -6.06 13.06 5.80
CA ALA A 161 -6.47 12.35 7.02
C ALA A 161 -8.00 12.18 7.05
N VAL A 162 -8.51 11.23 6.27
CA VAL A 162 -9.93 10.89 6.22
C VAL A 162 -10.36 10.07 7.45
N PRO A 163 -11.65 10.17 7.88
CA PRO A 163 -12.13 9.47 9.08
C PRO A 163 -11.97 7.95 9.03
N ASP A 164 -11.93 7.36 7.84
CA ASP A 164 -11.76 5.92 7.65
C ASP A 164 -10.39 5.41 8.14
N PHE A 165 -9.38 6.30 8.24
CA PHE A 165 -8.10 6.00 8.85
C PHE A 165 -8.12 6.07 10.39
N HIS A 166 -9.24 6.41 11.04
CA HIS A 166 -9.31 6.36 12.50
C HIS A 166 -9.34 4.91 13.03
N GLY A 167 -8.61 4.67 14.12
CA GLY A 167 -8.52 3.35 14.75
C GLY A 167 -7.80 2.32 13.88
N ILE A 168 -6.79 2.77 13.14
CA ILE A 168 -5.88 1.92 12.39
C ILE A 168 -4.79 1.39 13.34
N ASP A 169 -4.62 0.07 13.37
CA ASP A 169 -3.61 -0.57 14.18
C ASP A 169 -2.22 -0.37 13.56
N VAL A 170 -2.12 -0.52 12.24
CA VAL A 170 -0.86 -0.37 11.50
C VAL A 170 -1.04 0.53 10.29
N LEU A 171 -0.24 1.57 10.18
CA LEU A 171 -0.29 2.52 9.07
C LEU A 171 1.03 2.49 8.29
N ALA A 172 0.99 2.10 7.02
CA ALA A 172 2.05 2.36 6.06
C ALA A 172 1.86 3.78 5.50
N PHE A 173 2.76 4.70 5.84
CA PHE A 173 2.66 6.12 5.47
C PHE A 173 3.90 6.60 4.73
N ALA A 174 3.71 7.49 3.76
CA ALA A 174 4.82 8.15 3.06
C ALA A 174 5.62 9.01 4.06
N VAL A 175 6.81 8.56 4.44
CA VAL A 175 7.65 9.28 5.41
C VAL A 175 8.29 10.53 4.79
N VAL A 176 8.55 10.48 3.49
CA VAL A 176 9.13 11.55 2.67
C VAL A 176 8.69 11.35 1.21
N ALA A 177 8.47 12.45 0.50
CA ALA A 177 8.22 12.44 -0.93
C ALA A 177 8.84 13.70 -1.58
N PRO A 178 9.08 13.72 -2.91
CA PRO A 178 9.58 14.91 -3.60
C PRO A 178 8.70 16.15 -3.43
N TRP A 179 7.40 15.93 -3.21
CA TRP A 179 6.40 16.96 -3.07
C TRP A 179 6.10 17.36 -1.62
N SER A 180 6.55 16.57 -0.63
CA SER A 180 6.14 16.77 0.76
C SER A 180 7.11 17.62 1.56
N LYS A 181 6.57 18.42 2.47
CA LYS A 181 7.30 18.88 3.65
C LYS A 181 7.17 17.83 4.73
N MET A 182 8.24 17.59 5.46
CA MET A 182 8.24 16.72 6.64
C MET A 182 7.14 17.08 7.65
N ALA A 183 6.78 18.36 7.79
CA ALA A 183 5.68 18.76 8.67
C ALA A 183 4.33 18.17 8.22
N GLU A 184 4.07 18.08 6.92
CA GLU A 184 2.80 17.60 6.38
C GLU A 184 2.64 16.09 6.61
N THR A 185 3.71 15.30 6.46
CA THR A 185 3.68 13.85 6.73
C THR A 185 3.53 13.56 8.22
N ILE A 186 4.14 14.37 9.09
CA ILE A 186 4.00 14.27 10.55
C ILE A 186 2.61 14.71 11.03
N ASP A 187 2.06 15.79 10.47
CA ASP A 187 0.72 16.26 10.83
C ASP A 187 -0.36 15.27 10.35
N PHE A 188 -0.15 14.61 9.20
CA PHE A 188 -0.98 13.48 8.79
C PHE A 188 -0.92 12.33 9.81
N LEU A 189 0.28 11.92 10.24
CA LEU A 189 0.44 10.88 11.26
C LEU A 189 -0.28 11.23 12.57
N ARG A 190 -0.21 12.49 12.99
CA ARG A 190 -0.91 13.01 14.17
C ARG A 190 -2.42 13.05 14.03
N ALA A 191 -2.93 13.24 12.83
CA ALA A 191 -4.36 13.24 12.58
C ALA A 191 -4.93 11.81 12.54
N VAL A 192 -4.14 10.85 12.07
CA VAL A 192 -4.55 9.43 11.98
C VAL A 192 -4.43 8.69 13.31
N GLU A 193 -3.43 9.03 14.14
CA GLU A 193 -3.16 8.40 15.45
C GLU A 193 -3.08 6.85 15.39
N PRO A 194 -2.26 6.25 14.50
CA PRO A 194 -2.18 4.79 14.39
C PRO A 194 -1.43 4.20 15.59
N VAL A 195 -1.66 2.92 15.93
CA VAL A 195 -0.88 2.27 17.00
C VAL A 195 0.58 2.07 16.57
N LEU A 196 0.79 1.59 15.34
CA LEU A 196 2.10 1.40 14.71
C LEU A 196 2.15 2.12 13.36
N ALA A 197 3.16 2.96 13.15
CA ALA A 197 3.43 3.63 11.90
C ALA A 197 4.71 3.08 11.25
N LEU A 198 4.58 2.57 10.03
CA LEU A 198 5.65 1.99 9.22
C LEU A 198 5.96 2.93 8.05
N PRO A 199 7.23 3.35 7.88
CA PRO A 199 7.60 4.28 6.83
C PRO A 199 7.61 3.60 5.45
N VAL A 200 7.00 4.23 4.46
CA VAL A 200 7.14 3.90 3.03
C VAL A 200 7.57 5.14 2.24
N HIS A 201 7.70 5.00 0.92
CA HIS A 201 8.05 6.07 -0.01
C HIS A 201 9.47 6.67 0.19
N ASP A 202 10.35 5.96 0.87
CA ASP A 202 11.64 6.47 1.33
C ASP A 202 12.83 6.22 0.38
N ALA A 203 12.67 5.39 -0.66
CA ALA A 203 13.73 5.12 -1.65
C ALA A 203 14.27 6.36 -2.41
N ILE A 204 13.56 7.49 -2.33
CA ILE A 204 14.02 8.78 -2.87
C ILE A 204 15.00 9.51 -1.95
N ALA A 205 15.10 9.10 -0.69
CA ALA A 205 16.04 9.64 0.28
C ALA A 205 17.35 8.84 0.27
N SER A 206 18.47 9.53 0.45
CA SER A 206 19.75 8.87 0.65
C SER A 206 19.83 8.20 2.03
N ASP A 207 20.71 7.21 2.18
CA ASP A 207 20.95 6.53 3.46
C ASP A 207 21.29 7.48 4.62
N VAL A 208 21.96 8.59 4.32
CA VAL A 208 22.33 9.60 5.32
C VAL A 208 21.17 10.57 5.60
N GLY A 209 20.32 10.84 4.61
CA GLY A 209 19.18 11.76 4.72
C GLY A 209 17.94 11.13 5.36
N ARG A 210 17.64 9.87 5.02
CA ARG A 210 16.46 9.13 5.49
C ARG A 210 16.29 9.13 7.02
N PRO A 211 17.35 8.95 7.84
CA PRO A 211 17.23 9.02 9.31
C PRO A 211 16.75 10.37 9.85
N ILE A 212 16.81 11.46 9.08
CA ILE A 212 16.27 12.76 9.49
C ILE A 212 14.75 12.70 9.56
N PHE A 213 14.09 12.17 8.52
CA PHE A 213 12.63 12.08 8.47
C PHE A 213 12.12 11.12 9.54
N LEU A 214 12.69 9.92 9.64
CA LEU A 214 12.30 8.94 10.66
C LEU A 214 12.43 9.49 12.07
N ARG A 215 13.57 10.12 12.39
CA ARG A 215 13.78 10.70 13.71
C ARG A 215 12.71 11.73 14.05
N GLN A 216 12.34 12.60 13.10
CA GLN A 216 11.35 13.64 13.37
C GLN A 216 9.94 13.05 13.50
N SER A 217 9.57 12.10 12.64
CA SER A 217 8.32 11.35 12.77
C SER A 217 8.23 10.64 14.12
N THR A 218 9.29 9.98 14.59
CA THR A 218 9.32 9.33 15.92
C THR A 218 9.18 10.34 17.07
N HIS A 219 9.90 11.47 17.04
CA HIS A 219 9.85 12.45 18.14
C HIS A 219 8.53 13.23 18.22
N LEU A 220 7.83 13.36 17.09
CA LEU A 220 6.64 14.19 16.95
C LEU A 220 5.36 13.37 16.76
N ALA A 221 5.44 12.04 16.77
CA ALA A 221 4.30 11.13 16.74
C ALA A 221 3.32 11.46 17.89
N PRO A 222 2.00 11.22 17.67
CA PRO A 222 1.03 11.40 18.74
C PRO A 222 1.26 10.37 19.86
N GLU A 223 0.72 10.65 21.05
CA GLU A 223 0.87 9.79 22.21
C GLU A 223 0.29 8.39 21.94
N GLY A 224 1.07 7.34 22.23
CA GLY A 224 0.66 5.96 21.99
C GLY A 224 1.02 5.40 20.60
N THR A 225 1.44 6.25 19.65
CA THR A 225 1.93 5.78 18.34
C THR A 225 3.41 5.40 18.39
N GLU A 226 3.72 4.18 17.97
CA GLU A 226 5.09 3.76 17.68
C GLU A 226 5.43 4.00 16.21
N VAL A 227 6.42 4.84 15.91
CA VAL A 227 7.03 4.90 14.57
C VAL A 227 8.19 3.93 14.53
N ARG A 228 8.05 2.84 13.75
CA ARG A 228 9.01 1.75 13.67
C ARG A 228 9.55 1.60 12.26
N ASP A 229 10.87 1.53 12.15
CA ASP A 229 11.53 1.21 10.88
C ASP A 229 11.51 -0.29 10.56
N TRP A 230 11.65 -0.64 9.29
CA TRP A 230 11.66 -2.03 8.86
C TRP A 230 12.91 -2.78 9.34
N PRO A 231 12.78 -4.05 9.75
CA PRO A 231 13.94 -4.89 10.03
C PRO A 231 14.74 -5.18 8.74
N ALA A 232 15.94 -5.73 8.90
CA ALA A 232 16.87 -5.93 7.77
C ALA A 232 16.32 -6.84 6.65
N ASP A 233 15.41 -7.76 6.97
CA ASP A 233 14.72 -8.64 6.02
C ASP A 233 13.40 -8.03 5.48
N GLY A 234 13.09 -6.80 5.88
CA GLY A 234 11.91 -6.04 5.49
C GLY A 234 10.60 -6.59 6.05
N THR A 235 10.62 -7.60 6.93
CA THR A 235 9.42 -8.37 7.29
C THR A 235 9.04 -8.18 8.75
N ILE A 236 7.78 -7.82 9.00
CA ILE A 236 7.20 -7.83 10.34
C ILE A 236 6.06 -8.83 10.43
N GLU A 237 5.92 -9.44 11.60
CA GLU A 237 4.77 -10.27 11.95
C GLU A 237 4.03 -9.63 13.11
N LEU A 238 2.73 -9.43 12.91
CA LEU A 238 1.83 -8.82 13.86
C LEU A 238 0.87 -9.91 14.36
N PRO A 239 0.88 -10.20 15.68
CA PRO A 239 -0.05 -11.17 16.22
C PRO A 239 -1.49 -10.71 15.98
N GLY A 240 -2.41 -11.65 15.76
CA GLY A 240 -3.84 -11.34 15.89
C GLY A 240 -4.10 -10.78 17.28
N ALA A 241 -5.05 -9.86 17.42
CA ALA A 241 -5.41 -9.37 18.76
C ALA A 241 -5.74 -10.59 19.64
N PRO A 242 -5.15 -10.72 20.84
CA PRO A 242 -5.52 -11.79 21.74
C PRO A 242 -7.03 -11.66 22.01
N GLY A 243 -7.79 -12.70 21.67
CA GLY A 243 -9.24 -12.71 21.82
C GLY A 243 -9.63 -12.24 23.23
N ALA A 244 -10.44 -11.19 23.29
CA ALA A 244 -11.13 -10.76 24.51
C ALA A 244 -12.30 -11.69 24.83
#